data_AF-A0AAP0RRS6-F1
#
_entry.id   AF-A0AAP0RRS6-F1
#
_cell.length_a   1.000
_cell.length_b   1.000
_cell.length_c   1.000
_cell.angle_alpha   90.00
_cell.angle_beta   90.00
_cell.angle_gamma   90.00
#
_symmetry.space_group_name_H-M   'P 1'
#
loop_
_entity.id
_entity.type
_entity.pdbx_description
1 polymer ?
#
loop_
_entity_poly.entity_id
_entity_poly.type
_entity_poly.pdbx_seq_one_letter_code
_entity_poly.pdbx_strand_id
1 'polypeptide(L)'
;MQEENERGLIVQVQGEMRVLRPDEGQQHKEEEEERREQGPRDNGLEETFCTMKFRQNINTEKEAEVYSRRAGRINVVNQHKLPILRSMDMSAERGNLFPVINLAMFSKTVF
;
A
#
# COMPACT_ATOMS: atom_id res chain seq x y z
N MET A 1 -22.31 35.82 9.27
CA MET A 1 -22.07 34.90 10.39
C MET A 1 -21.96 33.52 9.77
N GLN A 2 -20.77 32.90 9.80
CA GLN A 2 -20.61 31.51 9.37
C GLN A 2 -21.12 30.64 10.52
N GLU A 3 -22.07 29.75 10.26
CA GLU A 3 -22.45 28.74 11.25
C GLU A 3 -21.27 27.79 11.43
N GLU A 4 -20.66 27.81 12.62
CA GLU A 4 -19.61 26.85 12.97
C GLU A 4 -20.23 25.46 13.03
N ASN A 5 -19.87 24.64 12.05
CA ASN A 5 -20.31 23.27 11.99
C ASN A 5 -19.46 22.42 12.97
N GLU A 6 -19.94 22.25 14.20
CA GLU A 6 -19.25 21.57 15.32
C GLU A 6 -19.00 20.06 15.13
N ARG A 7 -19.28 19.50 13.95
CA ARG A 7 -19.23 18.05 13.68
C ARG A 7 -17.81 17.48 13.52
N GLY A 8 -16.77 18.31 13.46
CA GLY A 8 -15.38 17.88 13.31
C GLY A 8 -15.01 17.36 11.90
N LEU A 9 -13.82 16.76 11.75
CA LEU A 9 -13.27 16.32 10.46
C LEU A 9 -13.85 14.98 9.96
N ILE A 10 -14.37 14.15 10.86
CA ILE A 10 -14.97 12.84 10.54
C ILE A 10 -16.45 12.92 10.89
N VAL A 11 -17.30 12.84 9.87
CA VAL A 11 -18.76 12.97 10.04
C VAL A 11 -19.46 11.65 9.76
N GLN A 12 -20.47 11.34 10.58
CA GLN A 12 -21.33 10.18 10.37
C GLN A 12 -22.33 10.49 9.24
N VAL A 13 -22.32 9.67 8.19
CA VAL A 13 -23.33 9.72 7.12
C VAL A 13 -24.60 9.04 7.62
N GLN A 14 -25.74 9.71 7.50
CA GLN A 14 -27.04 9.10 7.78
C GLN A 14 -27.47 8.26 6.56
N GLY A 15 -27.70 6.96 6.76
CA GLY A 15 -27.99 6.01 5.67
C GLY A 15 -26.73 5.52 4.95
N GLU A 16 -26.87 5.14 3.68
CA GLU A 16 -25.78 4.58 2.88
C GLU A 16 -24.99 5.65 2.11
N MET A 17 -23.67 5.51 2.10
CA MET A 17 -22.79 6.38 1.30
C MET A 17 -22.83 5.95 -0.18
N ARG A 18 -23.40 6.81 -1.03
CA ARG A 18 -23.47 6.58 -2.48
C ARG A 18 -22.22 7.10 -3.17
N VAL A 19 -21.50 6.21 -3.85
CA VAL A 19 -20.30 6.51 -4.62
C VAL A 19 -20.27 5.61 -5.86
N LEU A 20 -19.70 6.11 -6.97
CA LEU A 20 -19.43 5.30 -8.14
C LEU A 20 -18.28 4.35 -7.82
N ARG A 21 -18.53 3.04 -7.77
CA ARG A 21 -17.50 2.02 -7.59
C ARG A 21 -17.65 0.95 -8.68
N PRO A 22 -16.54 0.44 -9.24
CA PRO A 22 -16.59 -0.73 -10.11
C PRO A 22 -17.13 -1.94 -9.35
N ASP A 23 -17.76 -2.87 -10.06
CA ASP A 23 -18.27 -4.12 -9.48
C ASP A 23 -17.12 -4.94 -8.88
N GLU A 24 -17.36 -5.61 -7.74
CA GLU A 24 -16.31 -6.34 -7.00
C GLU A 24 -15.57 -7.38 -7.86
N GLY A 25 -16.28 -8.02 -8.80
CA GLY A 25 -15.69 -8.99 -9.72
C GLY A 25 -14.79 -8.39 -10.81
N GLN A 26 -14.92 -7.10 -11.10
CA GLN A 26 -14.04 -6.37 -12.03
C GLN A 26 -12.75 -5.95 -11.32
N GLN A 27 -12.84 -5.48 -10.08
CA GLN A 27 -11.68 -5.08 -9.26
C GLN A 27 -10.65 -6.21 -9.11
N HIS A 28 -11.10 -7.45 -8.85
CA HIS A 28 -10.20 -8.59 -8.68
C HIS A 28 -9.47 -8.97 -9.98
N LYS A 29 -10.09 -8.74 -11.14
CA LYS A 29 -9.47 -8.99 -12.45
C LYS A 29 -8.43 -7.92 -12.77
N GLU A 30 -8.74 -6.66 -12.52
CA GLU A 30 -7.80 -5.54 -12.69
C GLU A 30 -6.55 -5.73 -11.83
N GLU A 31 -6.71 -6.12 -10.54
CA GLU A 31 -5.57 -6.38 -9.65
C GLU A 31 -4.69 -7.56 -10.12
N GLU A 32 -5.30 -8.62 -10.68
CA GLU A 32 -4.58 -9.76 -11.24
C GLU A 32 -3.87 -9.42 -12.56
N GLU A 33 -4.51 -8.65 -13.43
CA GLU A 33 -3.94 -8.18 -14.69
C GLU A 33 -2.76 -7.24 -14.43
N GLU A 34 -2.89 -6.27 -13.52
CA GLU A 34 -1.78 -5.39 -13.12
C GLU A 34 -0.59 -6.15 -12.51
N ARG A 35 -0.84 -7.25 -11.78
CA ARG A 35 0.24 -8.13 -11.27
C ARG A 35 0.98 -8.85 -12.39
N ARG A 36 0.27 -9.22 -13.46
CA ARG A 36 0.80 -9.94 -14.64
C ARG A 36 1.48 -9.00 -15.65
N GLU A 37 1.05 -7.75 -15.70
CA GLU A 37 1.48 -6.75 -16.69
C GLU A 37 2.62 -5.85 -16.21
N GLN A 38 3.49 -6.34 -15.32
CA GLN A 38 4.76 -5.68 -14.98
C GLN A 38 5.81 -5.70 -16.13
N GLY A 39 5.36 -5.57 -17.37
CA GLY A 39 6.18 -5.30 -18.55
C GLY A 39 5.93 -3.87 -19.04
N PRO A 40 6.89 -3.22 -19.71
CA PRO A 40 6.72 -1.85 -20.18
C PRO A 40 5.72 -1.86 -21.34
N ARG A 41 4.44 -1.65 -21.03
CA ARG A 41 3.46 -1.25 -22.03
C ARG A 41 3.50 0.27 -22.09
N ASP A 42 3.80 0.80 -23.27
CA ASP A 42 3.74 2.22 -23.60
C ASP A 42 2.29 2.70 -23.48
N ASN A 43 1.86 3.01 -22.26
CA ASN A 43 0.69 3.84 -22.00
C ASN A 43 1.16 5.29 -21.89
N GLY A 44 0.31 6.25 -22.22
CA GLY A 44 0.70 7.67 -22.20
C GLY A 44 1.25 8.09 -20.82
N LEU A 45 2.18 9.05 -20.80
CA LEU A 45 2.71 9.62 -19.55
C LEU A 45 1.59 10.15 -18.63
N GLU A 46 0.50 10.66 -19.24
CA GLU A 46 -0.68 11.19 -18.55
C GLU A 46 -1.50 10.09 -17.85
N GLU A 47 -1.62 8.91 -18.47
CA GLU A 47 -2.37 7.78 -17.92
C GLU A 47 -1.62 7.15 -16.74
N THR A 48 -0.29 7.07 -16.82
CA THR A 48 0.57 6.45 -15.79
C THR A 48 0.56 7.22 -14.46
N PHE A 49 0.38 8.55 -14.50
CA PHE A 49 0.40 9.37 -13.29
C PHE A 49 -0.95 9.36 -12.55
N CYS A 50 -2.06 9.56 -13.27
CA CYS A 50 -3.40 9.61 -12.68
C CYS A 50 -3.87 8.25 -12.13
N THR A 51 -3.32 7.15 -12.64
CA THR A 51 -3.63 5.78 -12.19
C THR A 51 -2.51 5.16 -11.34
N MET A 52 -1.55 5.97 -10.86
CA MET A 52 -0.45 5.48 -10.05
C MET A 52 -0.94 4.76 -8.78
N LYS A 53 -0.26 3.67 -8.39
CA LYS A 53 -0.59 2.95 -7.16
C LYS A 53 -0.22 3.76 -5.92
N PHE A 54 -1.21 4.02 -5.07
CA PHE A 54 -1.04 4.71 -3.77
C PHE A 54 -1.03 3.76 -2.57
N ARG A 55 -1.46 2.51 -2.74
CA ARG A 55 -1.60 1.54 -1.66
C ARG A 55 -1.03 0.18 -2.05
N GLN A 56 -0.36 -0.46 -1.12
CA GLN A 56 0.08 -1.85 -1.24
C GLN A 56 -0.27 -2.63 0.03
N ASN A 57 -0.84 -3.82 -0.13
CA ASN A 57 -1.08 -4.71 1.00
C ASN A 57 0.22 -5.40 1.42
N ILE A 58 0.76 -5.00 2.56
CA ILE A 58 2.00 -5.51 3.12
C ILE A 58 1.81 -6.71 4.06
N ASN A 59 0.61 -7.28 4.14
CA ASN A 59 0.32 -8.45 4.97
C ASN A 59 0.46 -9.78 4.22
N THR A 60 0.79 -9.74 2.92
CA THR A 60 0.92 -10.94 2.08
C THR A 60 2.12 -11.79 2.51
N GLU A 61 1.89 -13.07 2.81
CA GLU A 61 2.95 -13.96 3.30
C GLU A 61 3.95 -14.36 2.21
N LYS A 62 3.52 -14.39 0.94
CA LYS A 62 4.34 -14.81 -0.21
C LYS A 62 5.39 -13.78 -0.64
N GLU A 63 5.27 -12.54 -0.18
CA GLU A 63 6.10 -11.40 -0.61
C GLU A 63 7.11 -10.95 0.44
N ALA A 64 7.37 -11.80 1.44
CA ALA A 64 8.35 -11.51 2.47
C ALA A 64 9.75 -11.42 1.89
N GLU A 65 10.42 -10.30 2.16
CA GLU A 65 11.83 -10.11 1.79
C GLU A 65 12.75 -10.89 2.72
N VAL A 66 12.40 -10.93 4.00
CA VAL A 66 13.09 -11.74 5.00
C VAL A 66 12.11 -12.73 5.58
N TYR A 67 12.44 -14.02 5.45
CA TYR A 67 11.64 -15.10 5.99
C TYR A 67 12.51 -16.09 6.76
N SER A 68 12.06 -16.43 7.97
CA SER A 68 12.62 -17.50 8.77
C SER A 68 11.51 -18.31 9.41
N ARG A 69 11.55 -19.63 9.20
CA ARG A 69 10.55 -20.56 9.77
C ARG A 69 10.43 -20.47 11.29
N ARG A 70 11.49 -20.04 11.98
CA ARG A 70 11.54 -19.94 13.44
C ARG A 70 11.55 -18.50 13.96
N ALA A 71 11.89 -17.53 13.11
CA ALA A 71 11.98 -16.12 13.49
C ALA A 71 10.87 -15.22 12.90
N GLY A 72 9.97 -15.78 12.10
CA GLY A 72 8.89 -15.01 11.48
C GLY A 72 9.33 -14.37 10.17
N ARG A 73 8.76 -13.21 9.83
CA ARG A 73 8.85 -12.60 8.51
C ARG A 73 8.88 -11.08 8.57
N ILE A 74 9.50 -10.45 7.57
CA ILE A 74 9.53 -9.00 7.40
C ILE A 74 9.17 -8.67 5.95
N ASN A 75 8.20 -7.78 5.80
CA ASN A 75 7.77 -7.23 4.52
C ASN A 75 8.16 -5.76 4.47
N VAL A 76 9.04 -5.39 3.56
CA VAL A 76 9.40 -3.99 3.30
C VAL A 76 8.67 -3.51 2.05
N VAL A 77 8.23 -2.26 2.06
CA VAL A 77 7.77 -1.54 0.87
C VAL A 77 8.58 -0.26 0.73
N ASN A 78 9.16 -0.10 -0.45
CA ASN A 78 10.01 1.00 -0.84
C ASN A 78 9.62 1.50 -2.24
N GLN A 79 10.37 2.47 -2.77
CA GLN A 79 10.16 3.05 -4.10
C GLN A 79 10.09 2.05 -5.26
N HIS A 80 10.67 0.85 -5.12
CA HIS A 80 10.60 -0.18 -6.16
C HIS A 80 9.29 -0.97 -6.14
N LYS A 81 8.66 -1.08 -4.97
CA LYS A 81 7.38 -1.79 -4.79
C LYS A 81 6.16 -0.88 -4.91
N LEU A 82 6.31 0.37 -4.48
CA LEU A 82 5.26 1.38 -4.54
C LEU A 82 5.89 2.71 -5.04
N PRO A 83 5.83 2.99 -6.37
CA PRO A 83 6.59 4.07 -6.99
C PRO A 83 6.39 5.46 -6.38
N ILE A 84 5.21 5.75 -5.84
CA ILE A 84 4.94 7.04 -5.18
C ILE A 84 5.85 7.31 -3.98
N LEU A 85 6.36 6.25 -3.33
CA LEU A 85 7.27 6.41 -2.20
C LEU A 85 8.58 7.10 -2.61
N ARG A 86 8.94 7.07 -3.89
CA ARG A 86 10.07 7.84 -4.43
C ARG A 86 9.86 9.34 -4.29
N SER A 87 8.64 9.83 -4.51
CA SER A 87 8.34 11.26 -4.45
C SER A 87 8.23 11.79 -3.02
N MET A 88 8.11 10.89 -2.04
CA MET A 88 7.96 11.23 -0.63
C MET A 88 9.23 10.91 0.19
N ASP A 89 10.26 10.33 -0.44
CA ASP A 89 11.46 9.83 0.23
C ASP A 89 11.15 8.95 1.45
N MET A 90 10.21 8.01 1.28
CA MET A 90 9.72 7.15 2.36
C MET A 90 9.89 5.65 2.08
N SER A 91 9.87 4.87 3.15
CA SER A 91 9.73 3.42 3.13
C SER A 91 8.93 2.96 4.34
N ALA A 92 8.31 1.78 4.25
CA ALA A 92 7.59 1.18 5.36
C ALA A 92 7.97 -0.30 5.51
N GLU A 93 7.98 -0.78 6.74
CA GLU A 93 8.26 -2.18 7.05
C GLU A 93 7.22 -2.75 8.01
N ARG A 94 6.88 -4.03 7.81
CA ARG A 94 6.00 -4.80 8.69
C ARG A 94 6.68 -6.11 9.04
N GLY A 95 7.06 -6.23 10.31
CA GLY A 95 7.52 -7.48 10.90
C GLY A 95 6.36 -8.27 11.52
N ASN A 96 6.33 -9.59 11.27
CA ASN A 96 5.55 -10.54 12.05
C ASN A 96 6.54 -11.54 12.65
N LEU A 97 6.83 -11.37 13.93
CA LEU A 97 7.84 -12.12 14.67
C LEU A 97 7.17 -13.16 15.57
N PHE A 98 7.70 -14.37 15.59
CA PHE A 98 7.27 -15.40 16.54
C PHE A 98 7.81 -15.15 17.95
N PRO A 99 7.28 -15.77 19.00
CA PRO A 99 7.81 -15.60 20.35
C PRO A 99 9.29 -16.03 20.45
N VAL A 100 10.02 -15.46 21.42
CA VAL A 100 11.39 -15.84 21.82
C VAL A 100 12.54 -15.43 20.87
N ILE A 101 12.32 -14.44 20.00
CA ILE A 101 13.32 -13.99 19.01
C ILE A 101 13.77 -12.56 19.30
N ASN A 102 15.04 -12.28 19.01
CA ASN A 102 15.56 -10.92 18.94
C ASN A 102 15.63 -10.47 17.47
N LEU A 103 15.02 -9.32 17.16
CA LEU A 103 15.25 -8.65 15.88
C LEU A 103 16.59 -7.92 15.98
N ALA A 104 17.51 -8.22 15.07
CA ALA A 104 18.74 -7.45 14.96
C ALA A 104 18.39 -6.04 14.44
N MET A 105 18.61 -5.02 15.28
CA MET A 105 18.46 -3.64 14.83
C MET A 105 19.64 -3.24 13.95
N PHE A 106 19.37 -3.12 12.65
CA PHE A 106 20.29 -2.51 11.71
C PHE A 106 19.76 -1.12 11.37
N SER A 107 20.43 -0.08 11.84
CA SER A 107 20.16 1.28 11.37
C SER A 107 20.79 1.42 9.99
N LYS A 108 19.97 1.49 8.94
CA LYS A 108 20.41 2.05 7.66
C LYS A 108 20.16 3.55 7.71
N THR A 109 21.24 4.32 7.79
CA THR A 109 21.19 5.75 7.49
C THR A 109 20.84 5.90 6.01
N VAL A 110 19.64 6.39 5.73
CA VAL A 110 19.25 6.86 4.40
C VAL A 110 19.87 8.26 4.27
N PHE A 111 20.82 8.43 3.34
CA PHE A 111 21.31 9.75 2.91
C PHE A 111 20.47 10.24 1.74
#